data_AF-A0A0Q8EAZ6-F1
#
_entry.id   AF-A0A0Q8EAZ6-F1
#
_cell.length_a   1.000
_cell.length_b   1.000
_cell.length_c   1.000
_cell.angle_alpha   90.00
_cell.angle_beta   90.00
_cell.angle_gamma   90.00
#
_symmetry.space_group_name_H-M   'P 1'
#
loop_
_entity.id
_entity.type
_entity.pdbx_description
1 polymer ?
#
loop_
_entity_poly.entity_id
_entity_poly.type
_entity_poly.pdbx_seq_one_letter_code
_entity_poly.pdbx_strand_id
1 'polypeptide(L)'
;MGVEAHATNERATGRTWTVRLDPVGRGRADVRVSCSRPACAAQVLPSAAVGRTAAVEHLKAHLRAGPAPRPSAYCACRAEECHTHIRPAGPRERPAPWRCGGAVVLAVVTDREGRWWQVMECCSRCAAAHPTAKIAATAPAPDRTAPADAFRAAAASVPTVPAVGPHFSHTASGATVPHEVPPPRAPRPTRQRARRGRIAQRFVPHELRPVALRDELTELGELFRAYQQRAEPDLAMLADLHARKAKAFSAWAEVTADTGLRLDAERAEQAAATARLQHLHRSGQAPEGDGPAVTRLLTASAQWNHARAVLTHVADHSPLPGPEARLLVVMLTLRTAQSGVGNLVGQDLKGLPLPDPEHLVGQLVECGWLDIAGTVDELIASRPENPTRIGVPSLTPDESDPGPFTFGRKMRPKLSGWAQRVVGEKKLRKAKTAADARLLALALATGVSLDGQLGPEGEGLPLEALASWCAVTPAELLELVDRLTATDWLTEVAVTDTVLTGRLTERVLPLSCPLT
;
A
#
# COMPACT_ATOMS: atom_id res chain seq x y z
N MET A 1 -4.77 -40.53 35.75
CA MET A 1 -5.73 -39.43 35.55
C MET A 1 -5.08 -38.13 36.02
N GLY A 2 -5.21 -36.98 35.36
CA GLY A 2 -5.86 -36.73 34.08
C GLY A 2 -4.98 -35.81 33.20
N VAL A 3 -5.17 -35.88 31.88
CA VAL A 3 -4.52 -34.95 30.94
C VAL A 3 -5.34 -33.66 30.96
N GLU A 4 -4.77 -32.55 31.43
CA GLU A 4 -5.43 -31.25 31.31
C GLU A 4 -5.47 -30.84 29.83
N ALA A 5 -6.66 -30.90 29.25
CA ALA A 5 -6.88 -30.47 27.89
C ALA A 5 -6.66 -28.95 27.79
N HIS A 6 -5.56 -28.54 27.15
CA HIS A 6 -5.42 -27.18 26.65
C HIS A 6 -6.58 -26.89 25.70
N ALA A 7 -7.57 -26.14 26.18
CA ALA A 7 -8.68 -25.64 25.38
C ALA A 7 -8.13 -24.66 24.34
N THR A 8 -7.80 -25.18 23.16
CA THR A 8 -7.50 -24.39 21.97
C THR A 8 -8.70 -23.49 21.69
N ASN A 9 -8.51 -22.18 21.85
CA ASN A 9 -9.54 -21.18 21.51
C ASN A 9 -9.60 -21.05 19.97
N GLU A 10 -10.15 -22.07 19.36
CA GLU A 10 -10.12 -22.34 17.92
C GLU A 10 -11.17 -21.48 17.20
N ARG A 11 -10.83 -20.20 17.04
CA ARG A 11 -11.66 -19.25 16.30
C ARG A 11 -11.80 -19.70 14.86
N ALA A 12 -13.05 -19.84 14.42
CA ALA A 12 -13.36 -20.14 13.03
C ALA A 12 -12.79 -19.08 12.08
N THR A 13 -12.24 -19.54 10.96
CA THR A 13 -11.83 -18.70 9.83
C THR A 13 -13.04 -17.94 9.26
N GLY A 14 -12.80 -16.71 8.80
CA GLY A 14 -13.80 -15.92 8.09
C GLY A 14 -14.31 -16.65 6.85
N ARG A 15 -15.63 -16.61 6.63
CA ARG A 15 -16.30 -17.23 5.49
C ARG A 15 -15.96 -16.51 4.18
N THR A 16 -15.80 -17.28 3.10
CA THR A 16 -15.69 -16.79 1.74
C THR A 16 -16.66 -17.54 0.83
N TRP A 17 -17.33 -16.85 -0.10
CA TRP A 17 -18.09 -17.48 -1.18
C TRP A 17 -18.15 -16.58 -2.41
N THR A 18 -18.35 -17.17 -3.59
CA THR A 18 -18.37 -16.46 -4.87
C THR A 18 -19.69 -16.64 -5.62
N VAL A 19 -20.05 -15.64 -6.41
CA VAL A 19 -21.07 -15.70 -7.46
C VAL A 19 -20.37 -15.38 -8.77
N ARG A 20 -20.55 -16.23 -9.79
CA ARG A 20 -19.92 -16.12 -11.11
C ARG A 20 -20.95 -15.98 -12.21
N LEU A 21 -20.54 -15.34 -13.30
CA LEU A 21 -21.27 -15.19 -14.55
C LEU A 21 -20.41 -15.71 -15.70
N ASP A 22 -20.63 -16.96 -16.08
CA ASP A 22 -19.84 -17.66 -17.10
C ASP A 22 -20.65 -17.80 -18.42
N PRO A 23 -20.07 -17.63 -19.63
CA PRO A 23 -20.77 -17.88 -20.88
C PRO A 23 -21.08 -19.38 -21.05
N VAL A 24 -22.26 -19.74 -21.56
CA VAL A 24 -22.68 -21.15 -21.71
C VAL A 24 -22.00 -21.82 -22.92
N GLY A 25 -21.56 -21.07 -23.92
CA GLY A 25 -20.82 -21.56 -25.07
C GLY A 25 -20.26 -20.42 -25.94
N ARG A 26 -19.35 -20.74 -26.87
CA ARG A 26 -18.83 -19.74 -27.83
C ARG A 26 -19.96 -19.27 -28.75
N GLY A 27 -20.08 -17.97 -28.97
CA GLY A 27 -21.06 -17.37 -29.90
C GLY A 27 -22.52 -17.33 -29.43
N ARG A 28 -22.84 -17.79 -28.22
CA ARG A 28 -24.19 -17.66 -27.63
C ARG A 28 -24.27 -16.47 -26.67
N ALA A 29 -25.44 -15.83 -26.63
CA ALA A 29 -25.73 -14.77 -25.66
C ALA A 29 -25.98 -15.32 -24.23
N ASP A 30 -26.31 -16.60 -24.13
CA ASP A 30 -26.65 -17.29 -22.88
C ASP A 30 -25.49 -17.31 -21.88
N VAL A 31 -25.82 -16.98 -20.63
CA VAL A 31 -24.88 -16.93 -19.50
C VAL A 31 -25.39 -17.78 -18.34
N ARG A 32 -24.48 -18.43 -17.63
CA ARG A 32 -24.72 -19.21 -16.43
C ARG A 32 -24.32 -18.39 -15.21
N VAL A 33 -25.28 -18.11 -14.33
CA VAL A 33 -25.00 -17.65 -12.97
C VAL A 33 -24.78 -18.88 -12.09
N SER A 34 -23.66 -18.93 -11.38
CA SER A 34 -23.37 -19.99 -10.40
C SER A 34 -22.90 -19.39 -9.09
N CYS A 35 -23.18 -20.07 -7.97
CA CYS A 35 -22.78 -19.65 -6.63
C CYS A 35 -22.00 -20.78 -5.96
N SER A 36 -20.92 -20.47 -5.26
CA SER A 36 -20.07 -21.48 -4.61
C SER A 36 -20.66 -22.04 -3.30
N ARG A 37 -21.91 -21.68 -2.96
CA ARG A 37 -22.63 -22.27 -1.81
C ARG A 37 -23.42 -23.49 -2.26
N PRO A 38 -23.33 -24.63 -1.55
CA PRO A 38 -23.94 -25.90 -1.99
C PRO A 38 -25.47 -25.87 -2.04
N ALA A 39 -26.13 -24.94 -1.35
CA ALA A 39 -27.58 -24.76 -1.35
C ALA A 39 -28.11 -23.99 -2.58
N CYS A 40 -27.30 -23.72 -3.60
CA CYS A 40 -27.64 -22.82 -4.69
C CYS A 40 -27.53 -23.51 -6.06
N ALA A 41 -28.68 -23.70 -6.72
CA ALA A 41 -28.72 -24.16 -8.10
C ALA A 41 -28.17 -23.08 -9.05
N ALA A 42 -27.36 -23.49 -10.03
CA ALA A 42 -26.93 -22.62 -11.12
C ALA A 42 -28.11 -22.30 -12.05
N GLN A 43 -28.17 -21.08 -12.57
CA GLN A 43 -29.25 -20.59 -13.44
C GLN A 43 -28.67 -20.19 -14.80
N VAL A 44 -29.36 -20.56 -15.88
CA VAL A 44 -29.03 -20.10 -17.24
C VAL A 44 -29.98 -18.97 -17.64
N LEU A 45 -29.42 -17.89 -18.17
CA LEU A 45 -30.12 -16.64 -18.47
C LEU A 45 -29.74 -16.13 -19.87
N PRO A 46 -30.65 -15.46 -20.60
CA PRO A 46 -30.51 -15.23 -22.05
C PRO A 46 -29.52 -14.11 -22.43
N SER A 47 -28.98 -13.36 -21.47
CA SER A 47 -27.96 -12.33 -21.75
C SER A 47 -27.10 -11.99 -20.54
N ALA A 48 -25.88 -11.52 -20.79
CA ALA A 48 -24.97 -11.02 -19.75
C ALA A 48 -25.56 -9.87 -18.91
N ALA A 49 -26.45 -9.04 -19.47
CA ALA A 49 -27.11 -7.96 -18.72
C ALA A 49 -28.10 -8.52 -17.69
N VAL A 50 -28.97 -9.44 -18.10
CA VAL A 50 -29.92 -10.14 -17.21
C VAL A 50 -29.16 -10.97 -16.17
N GLY A 51 -28.07 -11.64 -16.59
CA GLY A 51 -27.21 -12.41 -15.71
C GLY A 51 -26.52 -11.59 -14.62
N ARG A 52 -26.02 -10.38 -14.94
CA ARG A 52 -25.48 -9.46 -13.91
C ARG A 52 -26.54 -9.03 -12.90
N THR A 53 -27.74 -8.69 -13.35
CA THR A 53 -28.85 -8.32 -12.45
C THR A 53 -29.23 -9.47 -11.52
N ALA A 54 -29.39 -10.68 -12.07
CA ALA A 54 -29.70 -11.88 -11.30
C ALA A 54 -28.60 -12.23 -10.28
N ALA A 55 -27.32 -12.14 -10.67
CA ALA A 55 -26.19 -12.38 -9.77
C ALA A 55 -26.15 -11.36 -8.62
N VAL A 56 -26.44 -10.09 -8.87
CA VAL A 56 -26.49 -9.04 -7.84
C VAL A 56 -27.68 -9.22 -6.89
N GLU A 57 -28.88 -9.57 -7.38
CA GLU A 57 -30.02 -9.86 -6.49
C GLU A 57 -29.81 -11.15 -5.68
N HIS A 58 -29.25 -12.20 -6.28
CA HIS A 58 -28.86 -13.42 -5.58
C HIS A 58 -27.82 -13.13 -4.46
N LEU A 59 -26.83 -12.28 -4.75
CA LEU A 59 -25.86 -11.82 -3.76
C LEU A 59 -26.51 -11.03 -2.61
N LYS A 60 -27.43 -10.11 -2.91
CA LYS A 60 -28.21 -9.37 -1.90
C LYS A 60 -29.04 -10.31 -1.03
N ALA A 61 -29.70 -11.31 -1.62
CA ALA A 61 -30.46 -12.32 -0.89
C ALA A 61 -29.57 -13.08 0.11
N HIS A 62 -28.37 -13.50 -0.31
CA HIS A 62 -27.40 -14.13 0.60
C HIS A 62 -26.87 -13.23 1.71
N LEU A 63 -26.69 -11.93 1.43
CA LEU A 63 -26.23 -10.97 2.44
C LEU A 63 -27.33 -10.63 3.46
N ARG A 64 -28.62 -10.65 3.06
CA ARG A 64 -29.76 -10.44 3.96
C ARG A 64 -30.11 -11.67 4.80
N ALA A 65 -30.08 -12.86 4.19
CA ALA A 65 -30.43 -14.12 4.86
C ALA A 65 -29.24 -14.77 5.58
N GLY A 66 -28.01 -14.33 5.30
CA GLY A 66 -26.79 -14.86 5.94
C GLY A 66 -26.57 -14.26 7.34
N PRO A 67 -26.02 -15.03 8.30
CA PRO A 67 -25.73 -14.49 9.62
C PRO A 67 -24.58 -13.48 9.57
N ALA A 68 -24.72 -12.43 10.40
CA ALA A 68 -23.83 -11.27 10.52
C ALA A 68 -22.33 -11.63 10.64
N PRO A 69 -21.41 -10.72 10.28
CA PRO A 69 -19.98 -10.91 10.49
C PRO A 69 -19.68 -11.19 11.96
N ARG A 70 -18.95 -12.28 12.21
CA ARG A 70 -18.67 -12.79 13.57
C ARG A 70 -17.52 -11.99 14.20
N PRO A 71 -17.71 -11.29 15.34
CA PRO A 71 -16.65 -10.49 15.96
C PRO A 71 -15.40 -11.29 16.38
N SER A 72 -15.57 -12.59 16.60
CA SER A 72 -14.53 -13.53 17.01
C SER A 72 -13.86 -14.28 15.85
N ALA A 73 -14.31 -14.12 14.60
CA ALA A 73 -13.70 -14.81 13.46
C ALA A 73 -12.32 -14.24 13.13
N TYR A 74 -11.40 -15.10 12.66
CA TYR A 74 -10.20 -14.61 11.98
C TYR A 74 -10.57 -14.01 10.62
N CYS A 75 -9.73 -13.12 10.08
CA CYS A 75 -9.86 -12.73 8.68
C CYS A 75 -9.87 -13.97 7.78
N ALA A 76 -10.77 -14.02 6.79
CA ALA A 76 -10.77 -15.04 5.75
C ALA A 76 -9.40 -15.21 5.06
N CYS A 77 -8.59 -14.15 5.03
CA CYS A 77 -7.22 -14.13 4.51
C CYS A 77 -6.16 -14.87 5.34
N ARG A 78 -6.46 -15.18 6.62
CA ARG A 78 -5.51 -15.64 7.64
C ARG A 78 -4.22 -14.78 7.69
N ALA A 79 -3.21 -15.21 8.43
CA ALA A 79 -1.92 -14.51 8.50
C ALA A 79 -0.94 -14.94 7.39
N GLU A 80 -1.27 -15.97 6.62
CA GLU A 80 -0.33 -16.66 5.71
C GLU A 80 -0.57 -16.32 4.22
N GLU A 81 -1.78 -15.90 3.85
CA GLU A 81 -2.14 -15.53 2.46
C GLU A 81 -2.40 -14.03 2.28
N CYS A 82 -2.27 -13.22 3.35
CA CYS A 82 -2.53 -11.79 3.30
C CYS A 82 -1.32 -10.99 2.78
N HIS A 83 -1.34 -10.64 1.50
CA HIS A 83 -0.39 -9.76 0.81
C HIS A 83 -0.14 -8.39 1.49
N THR A 84 -1.01 -7.96 2.41
CA THR A 84 -0.95 -6.68 3.14
C THR A 84 -0.49 -6.81 4.61
N HIS A 85 -0.09 -8.00 5.07
CA HIS A 85 0.43 -8.20 6.43
C HIS A 85 1.96 -8.38 6.46
N ILE A 86 2.61 -7.50 7.23
CA ILE A 86 4.04 -7.57 7.54
C ILE A 86 4.14 -8.19 8.94
N ARG A 87 4.83 -9.34 9.08
CA ARG A 87 5.34 -9.75 10.40
C ARG A 87 6.36 -8.68 10.84
N PRO A 88 6.18 -8.01 11.99
CA PRO A 88 7.31 -7.28 12.58
C PRO A 88 8.39 -8.31 12.91
N ALA A 89 9.59 -8.07 12.40
CA ALA A 89 10.72 -8.95 12.62
C ALA A 89 11.26 -8.74 14.03
N GLY A 90 11.22 -9.80 14.83
CA GLY A 90 11.90 -9.90 16.11
C GLY A 90 12.32 -11.36 16.32
N PRO A 91 13.62 -11.67 16.41
CA PRO A 91 14.04 -13.03 16.73
C PRO A 91 13.78 -13.30 18.23
N ARG A 92 12.96 -14.32 18.51
CA ARG A 92 12.56 -14.81 19.86
C ARG A 92 11.38 -14.10 20.56
N GLU A 93 10.19 -14.08 19.94
CA GLU A 93 8.94 -14.14 20.71
C GLU A 93 8.06 -15.32 20.26
N ARG A 94 7.41 -15.97 21.23
CA ARG A 94 6.47 -17.10 21.01
C ARG A 94 5.27 -16.64 20.16
N PRO A 95 4.61 -17.53 19.40
CA PRO A 95 3.54 -17.16 18.48
C PRO A 95 2.27 -16.71 19.22
N ALA A 96 2.18 -15.41 19.55
CA ALA A 96 0.91 -14.78 19.88
C ALA A 96 0.03 -14.76 18.60
N PRO A 97 -1.27 -15.14 18.69
CA PRO A 97 -2.14 -15.21 17.52
C PRO A 97 -2.35 -13.81 16.92
N TRP A 98 -1.75 -13.57 15.75
CA TRP A 98 -1.73 -12.28 15.08
C TRP A 98 -3.14 -11.79 14.76
N ARG A 99 -3.45 -10.55 15.16
CA ARG A 99 -4.78 -9.96 14.95
C ARG A 99 -4.76 -8.97 13.80
N CYS A 100 -5.46 -9.31 12.72
CA CYS A 100 -5.80 -8.38 11.64
C CYS A 100 -6.48 -7.14 12.24
N GLY A 101 -5.98 -5.94 11.96
CA GLY A 101 -6.43 -4.72 12.63
C GLY A 101 -7.76 -4.19 12.11
N GLY A 102 -8.65 -3.74 13.01
CA GLY A 102 -9.97 -3.20 12.70
C GLY A 102 -11.12 -4.18 12.96
N ALA A 103 -12.36 -3.71 12.85
CA ALA A 103 -13.55 -4.55 13.01
C ALA A 103 -13.63 -5.61 11.89
N VAL A 104 -14.21 -6.77 12.20
CA VAL A 104 -14.56 -7.78 11.18
C VAL A 104 -15.72 -7.25 10.33
N VAL A 105 -15.66 -7.42 9.02
CA VAL A 105 -16.64 -6.96 8.04
C VAL A 105 -16.98 -8.09 7.07
N LEU A 106 -18.19 -8.08 6.51
CA LEU A 106 -18.48 -8.75 5.25
C LEU A 106 -18.19 -7.76 4.12
N ALA A 107 -17.13 -8.01 3.36
CA ALA A 107 -16.76 -7.22 2.19
C ALA A 107 -17.17 -7.97 0.90
N VAL A 108 -17.72 -7.24 -0.06
CA VAL A 108 -18.01 -7.71 -1.42
C VAL A 108 -16.95 -7.16 -2.36
N VAL A 109 -16.09 -8.03 -2.90
CA VAL A 109 -15.12 -7.69 -3.95
C VAL A 109 -15.77 -8.00 -5.30
N THR A 110 -15.60 -7.10 -6.27
CA THR A 110 -16.16 -7.27 -7.63
C THR A 110 -15.08 -7.16 -8.69
N ASP A 111 -15.20 -7.94 -9.75
CA ASP A 111 -14.42 -7.74 -10.96
C ASP A 111 -14.81 -6.44 -11.69
N ARG A 112 -13.87 -5.84 -12.45
CA ARG A 112 -14.09 -4.65 -13.27
C ARG A 112 -15.06 -4.90 -14.43
N GLU A 113 -15.12 -6.12 -14.96
CA GLU A 113 -16.07 -6.48 -16.02
C GLU A 113 -17.41 -6.99 -15.48
N GLY A 114 -17.56 -7.07 -14.15
CA GLY A 114 -18.77 -7.55 -13.50
C GLY A 114 -19.10 -9.01 -13.84
N ARG A 115 -18.07 -9.85 -14.02
CA ARG A 115 -18.24 -11.30 -14.27
C ARG A 115 -18.19 -12.16 -13.01
N TRP A 116 -17.69 -11.64 -11.90
CA TRP A 116 -17.77 -12.31 -10.59
C TRP A 116 -17.83 -11.34 -9.41
N TRP A 117 -18.39 -11.84 -8.32
CA TRP A 117 -18.50 -11.20 -7.01
C TRP A 117 -18.03 -12.20 -5.95
N GLN A 118 -17.18 -11.77 -5.02
CA GLN A 118 -16.76 -12.58 -3.87
C GLN A 118 -17.19 -11.87 -2.60
N VAL A 119 -17.84 -12.58 -1.69
CA VAL A 119 -18.04 -12.12 -0.32
C VAL A 119 -16.96 -12.75 0.56
N MET A 120 -16.31 -11.93 1.38
CA MET A 120 -15.29 -12.37 2.34
C MET A 120 -15.54 -11.74 3.72
N GLU A 121 -15.46 -12.55 4.76
CA GLU A 121 -15.51 -12.12 6.17
C GLU A 121 -14.07 -11.79 6.62
N CYS A 122 -13.68 -10.52 6.54
CA CYS A 122 -12.29 -10.07 6.73
C CYS A 122 -12.22 -8.87 7.70
N CYS A 123 -11.03 -8.40 8.10
CA CYS A 123 -10.97 -7.13 8.84
C CYS A 123 -11.12 -5.93 7.89
N SER A 124 -11.59 -4.80 8.42
CA SER A 124 -11.79 -3.56 7.64
C SER A 124 -10.53 -3.07 6.92
N ARG A 125 -9.33 -3.33 7.45
CA ARG A 125 -8.05 -3.01 6.77
C ARG A 125 -7.78 -3.93 5.56
N CYS A 126 -8.16 -5.20 5.63
CA CYS A 126 -8.05 -6.10 4.48
C CYS A 126 -9.10 -5.76 3.42
N ALA A 127 -10.33 -5.41 3.82
CA ALA A 127 -11.34 -4.89 2.90
C ALA A 127 -10.83 -3.64 2.15
N ALA A 128 -10.23 -2.68 2.86
CA ALA A 128 -9.67 -1.47 2.27
C ALA A 128 -8.46 -1.71 1.33
N ALA A 129 -7.81 -2.88 1.39
CA ALA A 129 -6.73 -3.24 0.49
C ALA A 129 -7.21 -3.68 -0.91
N HIS A 130 -8.49 -4.03 -1.06
CA HIS A 130 -9.09 -4.44 -2.33
C HIS A 130 -9.78 -3.24 -3.00
N PRO A 131 -9.29 -2.74 -4.16
CA PRO A 131 -9.80 -1.49 -4.76
C PRO A 131 -11.27 -1.50 -5.19
N THR A 132 -11.88 -2.68 -5.35
CA THR A 132 -13.28 -2.87 -5.74
C THR A 132 -14.15 -3.38 -4.58
N ALA A 133 -13.63 -3.43 -3.35
CA ALA A 133 -14.38 -3.90 -2.20
C ALA A 133 -15.43 -2.88 -1.73
N LYS A 134 -16.63 -3.38 -1.42
CA LYS A 134 -17.69 -2.65 -0.73
C LYS A 134 -18.06 -3.37 0.56
N ILE A 135 -18.09 -2.65 1.68
CA ILE A 135 -18.50 -3.22 2.97
C ILE A 135 -20.02 -3.37 2.97
N ALA A 136 -20.51 -4.60 3.15
CA ALA A 136 -21.93 -4.92 3.22
C ALA A 136 -22.45 -4.98 4.67
N ALA A 137 -21.60 -5.37 5.63
CA ALA A 137 -21.91 -5.37 7.06
C ALA A 137 -20.62 -5.29 7.89
N THR A 138 -20.71 -4.73 9.10
CA THR A 138 -19.62 -4.65 10.08
C THR A 138 -20.04 -5.36 11.37
N ALA A 139 -19.14 -6.13 11.96
CA ALA A 139 -19.37 -6.80 13.23
C ALA A 139 -19.48 -5.76 14.36
N PRO A 140 -20.41 -5.93 15.32
CA PRO A 140 -20.38 -5.13 16.54
C PRO A 140 -19.02 -5.29 17.23
N ALA A 141 -18.53 -4.21 17.84
CA ALA A 141 -17.28 -4.25 18.58
C ALA A 141 -17.38 -5.31 19.70
N PRO A 142 -16.34 -6.12 19.95
CA PRO A 142 -16.34 -7.01 21.09
C PRO A 142 -16.46 -6.16 22.35
N ASP A 143 -17.41 -6.53 23.22
CA ASP A 143 -17.61 -5.84 24.48
C ASP A 143 -16.29 -5.81 25.25
N ARG A 144 -15.85 -4.61 25.63
CA ARG A 144 -14.70 -4.48 26.52
C ARG A 144 -15.17 -4.88 27.89
N THR A 145 -14.90 -6.13 28.28
CA THR A 145 -14.86 -6.51 29.69
C THR A 145 -13.99 -5.50 30.41
N ALA A 146 -14.63 -4.64 31.20
CA ALA A 146 -13.94 -3.68 32.03
C ALA A 146 -13.00 -4.44 32.99
N PRO A 147 -11.81 -3.90 33.29
CA PRO A 147 -11.03 -4.45 34.39
C PRO A 147 -11.85 -4.29 35.68
N ALA A 148 -12.12 -5.42 36.36
CA ALA A 148 -12.30 -5.37 37.81
C ALA A 148 -10.97 -4.83 38.37
N ASP A 149 -10.93 -3.74 39.12
CA ASP A 149 -11.67 -3.56 40.36
C ASP A 149 -11.82 -2.08 40.79
N ALA A 150 -12.48 -1.90 41.94
CA ALA A 150 -12.46 -0.74 42.83
C ALA A 150 -13.45 0.43 42.57
N PHE A 151 -14.45 0.46 43.46
CA PHE A 151 -15.35 1.57 43.85
C PHE A 151 -16.50 1.99 42.94
N ARG A 152 -17.65 1.36 43.22
CA ARG A 152 -18.97 2.01 43.15
C ARG A 152 -18.95 3.37 43.86
N ALA A 153 -19.20 4.44 43.12
CA ALA A 153 -19.92 5.60 43.60
C ALA A 153 -21.15 5.76 42.70
N ALA A 154 -22.34 5.44 43.21
CA ALA A 154 -23.58 5.57 42.46
C ALA A 154 -23.97 7.05 42.38
N ALA A 155 -24.00 7.61 41.17
CA ALA A 155 -24.66 8.88 40.87
C ALA A 155 -25.76 8.59 39.84
N ALA A 156 -27.01 8.59 40.30
CA ALA A 156 -28.15 8.27 39.46
C ALA A 156 -28.39 9.34 38.40
N SER A 157 -28.82 8.90 37.22
CA SER A 157 -29.33 9.75 36.16
C SER A 157 -30.64 10.43 36.58
N VAL A 158 -30.71 11.75 36.38
CA VAL A 158 -31.96 12.53 36.47
C VAL A 158 -32.65 12.52 35.11
N PRO A 159 -33.94 12.14 35.03
CA PRO A 159 -34.83 12.56 33.96
C PRO A 159 -35.77 13.69 34.40
N THR A 160 -36.21 14.49 33.43
CA THR A 160 -36.93 15.75 33.61
C THR A 160 -38.43 15.57 33.95
N VAL A 161 -38.90 16.45 34.84
CA VAL A 161 -40.27 16.91 35.22
C VAL A 161 -41.44 16.57 34.26
N PRO A 162 -42.69 16.39 34.77
CA PRO A 162 -43.63 17.52 34.90
C PRO A 162 -44.22 17.73 36.31
N ALA A 163 -44.89 18.88 36.49
CA ALA A 163 -45.31 19.43 37.79
C ALA A 163 -46.72 18.99 38.26
N VAL A 164 -46.99 19.20 39.57
CA VAL A 164 -48.21 19.78 40.19
C VAL A 164 -48.08 19.64 41.74
N GLY A 165 -48.45 20.66 42.53
CA GLY A 165 -48.46 20.63 44.01
C GLY A 165 -49.79 20.11 44.61
N PRO A 166 -50.12 20.32 45.92
CA PRO A 166 -49.50 21.22 46.91
C PRO A 166 -49.33 20.63 48.36
N HIS A 167 -48.95 21.48 49.34
CA HIS A 167 -49.07 21.46 50.84
C HIS A 167 -49.26 20.13 51.64
N PHE A 168 -48.70 19.89 52.85
CA PHE A 168 -48.74 20.71 54.08
C PHE A 168 -47.64 20.35 55.14
N SER A 169 -47.16 21.40 55.83
CA SER A 169 -46.86 21.62 57.28
C SER A 169 -46.38 20.55 58.31
N HIS A 170 -45.74 21.10 59.36
CA HIS A 170 -45.44 20.62 60.73
C HIS A 170 -43.99 20.15 61.02
N THR A 171 -43.13 20.95 61.70
CA THR A 171 -43.01 21.25 63.16
C THR A 171 -42.63 20.03 64.02
N ALA A 172 -41.65 20.05 64.94
CA ALA A 172 -40.67 21.08 65.33
C ALA A 172 -39.57 20.50 66.28
N SER A 173 -38.56 21.34 66.56
CA SER A 173 -37.87 21.52 67.87
C SER A 173 -36.73 20.59 68.31
N GLY A 174 -35.69 21.22 68.89
CA GLY A 174 -34.54 20.57 69.54
C GLY A 174 -33.29 21.47 69.56
N ALA A 175 -33.24 22.46 70.46
CA ALA A 175 -32.17 23.49 70.52
C ALA A 175 -31.05 23.20 71.54
N THR A 176 -30.05 24.11 71.56
CA THR A 176 -28.85 24.23 72.44
C THR A 176 -27.69 23.28 72.08
N VAL A 177 -26.38 23.58 72.22
CA VAL A 177 -25.58 24.79 72.64
C VAL A 177 -24.45 25.00 71.59
N PRO A 178 -23.98 26.22 71.26
CA PRO A 178 -22.92 26.40 70.26
C PRO A 178 -21.51 26.11 70.80
N HIS A 179 -20.71 25.36 70.03
CA HIS A 179 -19.25 25.25 70.25
C HIS A 179 -18.47 26.17 69.30
N GLU A 180 -17.53 26.89 69.88
CA GLU A 180 -16.66 27.90 69.26
C GLU A 180 -15.88 27.35 68.06
N VAL A 181 -15.98 28.02 66.91
CA VAL A 181 -15.29 27.63 65.67
C VAL A 181 -13.95 28.38 65.59
N PRO A 182 -12.80 27.69 65.47
CA PRO A 182 -11.52 28.37 65.24
C PRO A 182 -11.54 29.14 63.92
N PRO A 183 -10.94 30.34 63.85
CA PRO A 183 -10.98 31.16 62.63
C PRO A 183 -10.38 30.40 61.44
N PRO A 184 -10.96 30.52 60.23
CA PRO A 184 -10.48 29.81 59.07
C PRO A 184 -9.04 30.22 58.77
N ARG A 185 -8.12 29.25 58.81
CA ARG A 185 -6.74 29.45 58.35
C ARG A 185 -6.78 30.05 56.94
N ALA A 186 -6.10 31.18 56.77
CA ALA A 186 -5.92 31.81 55.47
C ALA A 186 -5.52 30.76 54.41
N PRO A 187 -6.08 30.81 53.19
CA PRO A 187 -5.80 29.82 52.18
C PRO A 187 -4.29 29.82 51.90
N ARG A 188 -3.61 28.73 52.29
CA ARG A 188 -2.25 28.47 51.81
C ARG A 188 -2.27 28.60 50.29
N PRO A 189 -1.31 29.30 49.68
CA PRO A 189 -1.26 29.41 48.22
C PRO A 189 -1.30 27.99 47.68
N THR A 190 -2.31 27.71 46.86
CA THR A 190 -2.43 26.44 46.17
C THR A 190 -1.16 26.29 45.36
N ARG A 191 -0.25 25.42 45.81
CA ARG A 191 0.91 25.00 45.02
C ARG A 191 0.32 24.45 43.73
N GLN A 192 0.34 25.26 42.67
CA GLN A 192 -0.05 24.83 41.35
C GLN A 192 0.82 23.60 41.07
N ARG A 193 0.22 22.41 41.07
CA ARG A 193 0.92 21.19 40.67
C ARG A 193 1.47 21.49 39.30
N ALA A 194 2.80 21.59 39.19
CA ALA A 194 3.46 21.97 37.96
C ALA A 194 2.86 21.16 36.82
N ARG A 195 2.22 21.86 35.87
CA ARG A 195 1.54 21.22 34.74
C ARG A 195 2.60 20.41 34.01
N ARG A 196 2.55 19.08 34.13
CA ARG A 196 3.51 18.20 33.45
C ARG A 196 3.26 18.33 31.95
N GLY A 197 4.14 19.06 31.28
CA GLY A 197 4.11 19.21 29.83
C GLY A 197 4.04 17.85 29.16
N ARG A 198 3.12 17.70 28.21
CA ARG A 198 2.96 16.46 27.44
C ARG A 198 2.91 16.79 25.96
N ILE A 199 3.75 16.13 25.19
CA ILE A 199 3.82 16.25 23.74
C ILE A 199 3.71 14.84 23.13
N ALA A 200 2.69 14.67 22.27
CA ALA A 200 2.24 13.35 21.83
C ALA A 200 2.04 12.38 23.01
N GLN A 201 2.78 11.26 23.04
CA GLN A 201 2.67 10.26 24.12
C GLN A 201 3.67 10.49 25.26
N ARG A 202 4.72 11.29 25.07
CA ARG A 202 5.83 11.49 26.03
C ARG A 202 5.52 12.59 27.06
N PHE A 203 6.00 12.40 28.28
CA PHE A 203 6.02 13.42 29.33
C PHE A 203 7.33 14.20 29.26
N VAL A 204 7.26 15.53 29.32
CA VAL A 204 8.44 16.40 29.36
C VAL A 204 9.00 16.40 30.81
N PRO A 205 10.28 16.04 31.03
CA PRO A 205 10.88 16.05 32.36
C PRO A 205 10.94 17.47 32.92
N HIS A 206 10.61 17.64 34.21
CA HIS A 206 10.56 18.96 34.83
C HIS A 206 11.96 19.62 34.93
N GLU A 207 12.97 18.78 35.14
CA GLU A 207 14.39 19.18 35.24
C GLU A 207 15.11 19.24 33.88
N LEU A 208 14.39 19.10 32.75
CA LEU A 208 15.00 19.21 31.43
C LEU A 208 15.64 20.60 31.24
N ARG A 209 16.92 20.61 30.87
CA ARG A 209 17.69 21.82 30.51
C ARG A 209 18.15 21.71 29.05
N PRO A 210 18.25 22.82 28.29
CA PRO A 210 17.90 24.19 28.66
C PRO A 210 16.40 24.38 28.99
N VAL A 211 16.07 25.34 29.85
CA VAL A 211 14.67 25.63 30.22
C VAL A 211 13.83 26.00 29.00
N ALA A 212 14.40 26.78 28.06
CA ALA A 212 13.74 27.13 26.81
C ALA A 212 13.27 25.91 25.99
N LEU A 213 14.03 24.81 25.99
CA LEU A 213 13.65 23.57 25.30
C LEU A 213 12.47 22.87 25.99
N ARG A 214 12.48 22.81 27.32
CA ARG A 214 11.37 22.25 28.12
C ARG A 214 10.08 23.04 27.91
N ASP A 215 10.20 24.35 27.81
CA ASP A 215 9.07 25.26 27.67
C ASP A 215 8.52 25.19 26.22
N GLU A 216 9.37 25.17 25.17
CA GLU A 216 8.99 24.89 23.77
C GLU A 216 8.27 23.53 23.61
N LEU A 217 8.80 22.46 24.25
CA LEU A 217 8.15 21.14 24.22
C LEU A 217 6.76 21.14 24.91
N THR A 218 6.57 22.01 25.89
CA THR A 218 5.29 22.18 26.60
C THR A 218 4.31 22.99 25.74
N GLU A 219 4.76 24.10 25.16
CA GLU A 219 4.00 24.94 24.22
C GLU A 219 3.56 24.13 23.00
N LEU A 220 4.46 23.41 22.33
CA LEU A 220 4.12 22.53 21.22
C LEU A 220 3.07 21.49 21.60
N GLY A 221 3.17 20.94 22.82
CA GLY A 221 2.16 20.04 23.37
C GLY A 221 0.78 20.69 23.49
N GLU A 222 0.70 22.00 23.74
CA GLU A 222 -0.55 22.79 23.77
C GLU A 222 -1.03 23.17 22.37
N LEU A 223 -0.13 23.62 21.48
CA LEU A 223 -0.44 23.97 20.10
C LEU A 223 -0.98 22.78 19.30
N PHE A 224 -0.43 21.57 19.46
CA PHE A 224 -0.99 20.37 18.83
C PHE A 224 -2.39 20.01 19.37
N ARG A 225 -2.67 20.27 20.65
CA ARG A 225 -4.01 20.07 21.24
C ARG A 225 -5.02 21.11 20.72
N ALA A 226 -4.61 22.37 20.64
CA ALA A 226 -5.42 23.44 20.06
C ALA A 226 -5.72 23.17 18.58
N TYR A 227 -4.72 22.73 17.80
CA TYR A 227 -4.89 22.33 16.40
C TYR A 227 -5.91 21.19 16.25
N GLN A 228 -5.83 20.15 17.10
CA GLN A 228 -6.79 19.03 17.09
C GLN A 228 -8.24 19.43 17.44
N GLN A 229 -8.45 20.61 18.03
CA GLN A 229 -9.78 21.14 18.37
C GLN A 229 -10.34 22.08 17.29
N ARG A 230 -9.58 22.40 16.23
CA ARG A 230 -10.07 23.23 15.12
C ARG A 230 -11.10 22.48 14.28
N ALA A 231 -12.18 23.17 13.92
CA ALA A 231 -13.21 22.63 13.03
C ALA A 231 -12.70 22.42 11.59
N GLU A 232 -11.74 23.24 11.14
CA GLU A 232 -11.15 23.18 9.80
C GLU A 232 -9.66 22.83 9.86
N PRO A 233 -9.20 21.82 9.08
CA PRO A 233 -7.80 21.41 9.05
C PRO A 233 -6.94 22.33 8.19
N ASP A 234 -5.98 22.99 8.85
CA ASP A 234 -4.98 23.89 8.26
C ASP A 234 -3.64 23.15 8.10
N LEU A 235 -3.40 22.65 6.89
CA LEU A 235 -2.24 21.80 6.59
C LEU A 235 -0.89 22.55 6.62
N ALA A 236 -0.90 23.87 6.42
CA ALA A 236 0.31 24.70 6.53
C ALA A 236 0.70 24.85 8.01
N MET A 237 -0.26 25.22 8.86
CA MET A 237 -0.03 25.28 10.31
C MET A 237 0.41 23.90 10.86
N LEU A 238 -0.21 22.81 10.40
CA LEU A 238 0.16 21.45 10.82
C LEU A 238 1.59 21.10 10.43
N ALA A 239 2.03 21.48 9.24
CA ALA A 239 3.40 21.26 8.78
C ALA A 239 4.44 21.96 9.69
N ASP A 240 4.20 23.22 10.04
CA ASP A 240 5.14 23.99 10.86
C ASP A 240 5.15 23.54 12.32
N LEU A 241 4.01 23.09 12.86
CA LEU A 241 3.97 22.41 14.16
C LEU A 241 4.79 21.11 14.15
N HIS A 242 4.74 20.34 13.06
CA HIS A 242 5.57 19.15 12.89
C HIS A 242 7.06 19.47 12.72
N ALA A 243 7.41 20.55 12.01
CA ALA A 243 8.79 21.00 11.84
C ALA A 243 9.40 21.53 13.16
N ARG A 244 8.67 22.34 13.93
CA ARG A 244 9.10 22.76 15.28
C ARG A 244 9.29 21.55 16.20
N LYS A 245 8.35 20.59 16.17
CA LYS A 245 8.45 19.35 16.93
C LYS A 245 9.67 18.50 16.56
N ALA A 246 10.02 18.41 15.28
CA ALA A 246 11.23 17.71 14.85
C ALA A 246 12.48 18.36 15.49
N LYS A 247 12.64 19.68 15.35
CA LYS A 247 13.75 20.43 15.96
C LYS A 247 13.81 20.27 17.48
N ALA A 248 12.68 20.39 18.17
CA ALA A 248 12.61 20.22 19.62
C ALA A 248 12.91 18.78 20.08
N PHE A 249 12.54 17.77 19.30
CA PHE A 249 12.88 16.37 19.59
C PHE A 249 14.34 16.05 19.31
N SER A 250 14.96 16.61 18.26
CA SER A 250 16.40 16.48 18.02
C SER A 250 17.21 17.12 19.14
N ALA A 251 16.90 18.37 19.53
CA ALA A 251 17.57 19.05 20.64
C ALA A 251 17.41 18.31 21.98
N TRP A 252 16.24 17.69 22.22
CA TRP A 252 16.03 16.86 23.41
C TRP A 252 16.81 15.53 23.34
N ALA A 253 16.92 14.93 22.16
CA ALA A 253 17.75 13.74 21.93
C ALA A 253 19.25 14.01 22.09
N GLU A 254 19.72 15.21 21.75
CA GLU A 254 21.11 15.64 21.97
C GLU A 254 21.42 15.79 23.46
N VAL A 255 20.52 16.43 24.23
CA VAL A 255 20.65 16.60 25.68
C VAL A 255 20.62 15.27 26.45
N THR A 256 19.81 14.30 26.00
CA THR A 256 19.56 13.06 26.75
C THR A 256 20.22 11.81 26.17
N ALA A 257 20.83 11.90 25.00
CA ALA A 257 21.30 10.77 24.20
C ALA A 257 20.24 9.68 23.88
N ASP A 258 18.93 9.98 23.98
CA ASP A 258 17.85 9.04 23.67
C ASP A 258 17.69 8.85 22.14
N THR A 259 18.18 7.73 21.62
CA THR A 259 18.00 7.30 20.22
C THR A 259 16.53 7.24 19.79
N GLY A 260 15.61 6.92 20.72
CA GLY A 260 14.18 6.91 20.47
C GLY A 260 13.61 8.32 20.22
N LEU A 261 14.20 9.37 20.80
CA LEU A 261 13.85 10.76 20.48
C LEU A 261 14.34 11.17 19.10
N ARG A 262 15.52 10.69 18.64
CA ARG A 262 15.99 10.90 17.25
C ARG A 262 15.00 10.30 16.24
N LEU A 263 14.58 9.05 16.47
CA LEU A 263 13.58 8.39 15.64
C LEU A 263 12.17 9.02 15.74
N ASP A 264 11.84 9.69 16.85
CA ASP A 264 10.61 10.50 16.96
C ASP A 264 10.75 11.85 16.23
N ALA A 265 11.95 12.42 16.15
CA ALA A 265 12.26 13.66 15.41
C ALA A 265 12.18 13.45 13.89
N GLU A 266 12.85 12.43 13.36
CA GLU A 266 12.77 12.01 11.95
C GLU A 266 11.31 11.77 11.51
N ARG A 267 10.52 11.10 12.37
CA ARG A 267 9.08 10.89 12.10
C ARG A 267 8.27 12.19 12.16
N ALA A 268 8.67 13.16 12.96
CA ALA A 268 8.04 14.48 12.97
C ALA A 268 8.41 15.29 11.71
N GLU A 269 9.64 15.19 11.22
CA GLU A 269 10.09 15.81 9.97
C GLU A 269 9.40 15.21 8.74
N GLN A 270 9.30 13.88 8.65
CA GLN A 270 8.54 13.19 7.62
C GLN A 270 7.05 13.60 7.63
N ALA A 271 6.47 13.81 8.81
CA ALA A 271 5.11 14.32 8.95
C ALA A 271 4.98 15.78 8.50
N ALA A 272 5.97 16.64 8.76
CA ALA A 272 6.02 18.01 8.26
C ALA A 272 6.06 18.03 6.72
N ALA A 273 6.99 17.27 6.11
CA ALA A 273 7.10 17.15 4.66
C ALA A 273 5.80 16.63 4.01
N THR A 274 5.16 15.62 4.63
CA THR A 274 3.87 15.09 4.17
C THR A 274 2.76 16.13 4.25
N ALA A 275 2.67 16.89 5.35
CA ALA A 275 1.67 17.94 5.52
C ALA A 275 1.87 19.10 4.53
N ARG A 276 3.13 19.49 4.25
CA ARG A 276 3.45 20.48 3.18
C ARG A 276 3.01 19.98 1.81
N LEU A 277 3.35 18.75 1.45
CA LEU A 277 2.95 18.17 0.16
C LEU A 277 1.42 18.14 0.01
N GLN A 278 0.68 17.77 1.06
CA GLN A 278 -0.78 17.80 1.07
C GLN A 278 -1.35 19.22 1.01
N HIS A 279 -0.70 20.20 1.65
CA HIS A 279 -1.08 21.60 1.56
C HIS A 279 -0.91 22.12 0.13
N LEU A 280 0.25 21.92 -0.49
CA LEU A 280 0.56 22.31 -1.88
C LEU A 280 -0.42 21.67 -2.87
N HIS A 281 -0.70 20.37 -2.73
CA HIS A 281 -1.71 19.67 -3.55
C HIS A 281 -3.15 20.21 -3.38
N ARG A 282 -3.46 20.87 -2.24
CA ARG A 282 -4.79 21.40 -1.94
C ARG A 282 -4.93 22.90 -2.27
N SER A 283 -3.85 23.67 -2.17
CA SER A 283 -3.83 25.11 -2.45
C SER A 283 -3.57 25.42 -3.93
N GLY A 284 -2.94 24.50 -4.68
CA GLY A 284 -2.54 24.73 -6.07
C GLY A 284 -1.38 25.73 -6.21
N GLN A 285 -0.81 26.20 -5.11
CA GLN A 285 0.37 27.06 -5.09
C GLN A 285 1.61 26.17 -5.21
N ALA A 286 2.28 26.20 -6.37
CA ALA A 286 3.67 25.79 -6.46
C ALA A 286 4.54 26.79 -5.66
N PRO A 287 5.67 26.36 -5.08
CA PRO A 287 6.65 27.31 -4.55
C PRO A 287 7.13 28.24 -5.69
N GLU A 288 7.34 29.52 -5.39
CA GLU A 288 8.07 30.40 -6.30
C GLU A 288 9.54 29.95 -6.34
N GLY A 289 9.91 29.27 -7.43
CA GLY A 289 11.22 28.67 -7.59
C GLY A 289 11.11 27.21 -8.00
N ASP A 290 11.46 26.97 -9.26
CA ASP A 290 11.55 25.67 -9.94
C ASP A 290 10.22 25.00 -10.38
N GLY A 291 10.32 24.19 -11.43
CA GLY A 291 9.18 23.76 -12.27
C GLY A 291 8.14 22.83 -11.60
N PRO A 292 7.05 22.47 -12.32
CA PRO A 292 6.00 21.61 -11.79
C PRO A 292 6.57 20.23 -11.42
N ALA A 293 6.67 19.94 -10.11
CA ALA A 293 7.25 18.72 -9.59
C ALA A 293 6.56 17.45 -10.14
N VAL A 294 7.17 16.84 -11.16
CA VAL A 294 6.58 15.71 -11.89
C VAL A 294 6.33 14.54 -10.95
N THR A 295 5.05 14.16 -10.82
CA THR A 295 4.62 13.06 -9.95
C THR A 295 4.94 11.71 -10.60
N ARG A 296 6.15 11.20 -10.32
CA ARG A 296 6.69 9.95 -10.85
C ARG A 296 6.07 8.71 -10.21
N LEU A 297 6.00 7.60 -10.97
CA LEU A 297 5.56 6.30 -10.46
C LEU A 297 6.52 5.71 -9.42
N LEU A 298 7.83 5.86 -9.66
CA LEU A 298 8.88 5.57 -8.70
C LEU A 298 9.37 6.88 -8.10
N THR A 299 9.30 7.01 -6.77
CA THR A 299 9.29 8.31 -6.09
C THR A 299 10.55 8.63 -5.30
N ALA A 300 11.61 7.83 -5.41
CA ALA A 300 12.85 8.02 -4.64
C ALA A 300 14.05 7.38 -5.35
N SER A 301 15.23 7.99 -5.21
CA SER A 301 16.50 7.55 -5.82
C SER A 301 16.76 6.04 -5.69
N ALA A 302 16.58 5.46 -4.49
CA ALA A 302 16.74 4.02 -4.28
C ALA A 302 15.86 3.16 -5.22
N GLN A 303 14.64 3.63 -5.55
CA GLN A 303 13.73 2.92 -6.49
C GLN A 303 14.28 2.99 -7.92
N TRP A 304 14.85 4.14 -8.31
CA TRP A 304 15.47 4.36 -9.62
C TRP A 304 16.75 3.53 -9.79
N ASN A 305 17.57 3.47 -8.74
CA ASN A 305 18.78 2.65 -8.72
C ASN A 305 18.46 1.15 -8.76
N HIS A 306 17.41 0.69 -8.08
CA HIS A 306 16.97 -0.71 -8.23
C HIS A 306 16.39 -1.01 -9.62
N ALA A 307 15.69 -0.06 -10.25
CA ALA A 307 15.25 -0.23 -11.64
C ALA A 307 16.46 -0.39 -12.57
N ARG A 308 17.44 0.53 -12.52
CA ARG A 308 18.71 0.43 -13.25
C ARG A 308 19.42 -0.91 -13.02
N ALA A 309 19.62 -1.32 -11.76
CA ALA A 309 20.31 -2.56 -11.42
C ALA A 309 19.65 -3.81 -12.04
N VAL A 310 18.31 -3.88 -12.09
CA VAL A 310 17.61 -4.98 -12.77
C VAL A 310 17.83 -4.93 -14.28
N LEU A 311 17.74 -3.74 -14.89
CA LEU A 311 17.93 -3.60 -16.33
C LEU A 311 19.37 -3.89 -16.77
N THR A 312 20.38 -3.51 -15.99
CA THR A 312 21.79 -3.87 -16.22
C THR A 312 22.00 -5.37 -16.10
N HIS A 313 21.57 -5.98 -14.97
CA HIS A 313 21.72 -7.42 -14.77
C HIS A 313 21.11 -8.24 -15.92
N VAL A 314 19.93 -7.86 -16.42
CA VAL A 314 19.30 -8.55 -17.56
C VAL A 314 20.04 -8.34 -18.88
N ALA A 315 20.66 -7.17 -19.10
CA ALA A 315 21.46 -6.95 -20.31
C ALA A 315 22.69 -7.86 -20.36
N ASP A 316 23.32 -8.08 -19.20
CA ASP A 316 24.52 -8.89 -19.03
C ASP A 316 24.24 -10.41 -18.95
N HIS A 317 23.06 -10.83 -18.45
CA HIS A 317 22.73 -12.22 -18.12
C HIS A 317 21.51 -12.80 -18.89
N SER A 318 21.10 -12.20 -20.00
CA SER A 318 20.03 -12.75 -20.86
C SER A 318 20.46 -14.08 -21.48
N PRO A 319 19.77 -15.21 -21.23
CA PRO A 319 20.18 -16.55 -21.71
C PRO A 319 19.99 -16.74 -23.22
N LEU A 320 19.14 -15.92 -23.85
CA LEU A 320 18.77 -16.01 -25.26
C LEU A 320 18.98 -14.64 -25.94
N PRO A 321 19.34 -14.61 -27.24
CA PRO A 321 19.56 -13.38 -28.00
C PRO A 321 18.24 -12.72 -28.43
N GLY A 322 18.34 -11.45 -28.84
CA GLY A 322 17.24 -10.70 -29.46
C GLY A 322 16.32 -9.96 -28.48
N PRO A 323 15.54 -8.98 -28.98
CA PRO A 323 14.74 -8.09 -28.16
C PRO A 323 13.53 -8.77 -27.51
N GLU A 324 12.90 -9.76 -28.16
CA GLU A 324 11.77 -10.52 -27.61
C GLU A 324 12.19 -11.29 -26.35
N ALA A 325 13.29 -12.05 -26.46
CA ALA A 325 13.90 -12.77 -25.35
C ALA A 325 14.23 -11.82 -24.21
N ARG A 326 14.95 -10.74 -24.50
CA ARG A 326 15.38 -9.78 -23.50
C ARG A 326 14.21 -9.08 -22.80
N LEU A 327 13.16 -8.70 -23.53
CA LEU A 327 11.95 -8.13 -22.93
C LEU A 327 11.26 -9.13 -22.01
N LEU A 328 11.11 -10.38 -22.43
CA LEU A 328 10.52 -11.42 -21.58
C LEU A 328 11.37 -11.64 -20.32
N VAL A 329 12.69 -11.73 -20.45
CA VAL A 329 13.64 -11.87 -19.34
C VAL A 329 13.53 -10.69 -18.36
N VAL A 330 13.45 -9.43 -18.81
CA VAL A 330 13.18 -8.27 -17.93
C VAL A 330 11.89 -8.49 -17.11
N MET A 331 10.83 -8.94 -17.76
CA MET A 331 9.51 -9.10 -17.12
C MET A 331 9.46 -10.31 -16.17
N LEU A 332 10.21 -11.37 -16.44
CA LEU A 332 10.36 -12.55 -15.56
C LEU A 332 11.25 -12.23 -14.37
N THR A 333 12.43 -11.64 -14.59
CA THR A 333 13.35 -11.17 -13.54
C THR A 333 12.63 -10.24 -12.57
N LEU A 334 11.85 -9.25 -13.04
CA LEU A 334 11.07 -8.37 -12.15
C LEU A 334 10.00 -9.09 -11.30
N ARG A 335 9.57 -10.31 -11.67
CA ARG A 335 8.64 -11.14 -10.89
C ARG A 335 9.36 -11.98 -9.85
N THR A 336 10.54 -12.50 -10.19
CA THR A 336 11.31 -13.48 -9.42
C THR A 336 12.43 -12.88 -8.56
N ALA A 337 12.89 -11.66 -8.85
CA ALA A 337 14.08 -10.95 -8.30
C ALA A 337 14.21 -10.86 -6.77
N GLN A 338 13.23 -11.31 -6.00
CA GLN A 338 13.30 -11.36 -4.54
C GLN A 338 13.74 -12.72 -3.99
N SER A 339 13.46 -13.81 -4.71
CA SER A 339 13.49 -15.16 -4.12
C SER A 339 13.65 -16.26 -5.16
N GLY A 340 14.11 -15.94 -6.37
CA GLY A 340 14.10 -16.81 -7.55
C GLY A 340 12.71 -17.21 -8.07
N VAL A 341 11.70 -17.18 -7.20
CA VAL A 341 10.36 -17.71 -7.45
C VAL A 341 9.34 -16.60 -7.63
N GLY A 342 8.44 -16.77 -8.59
CA GLY A 342 7.36 -15.85 -8.93
C GLY A 342 6.10 -16.56 -9.41
N ASN A 343 5.09 -15.77 -9.76
CA ASN A 343 3.85 -16.24 -10.38
C ASN A 343 3.66 -15.55 -11.73
N LEU A 344 3.19 -16.32 -12.71
CA LEU A 344 2.95 -15.89 -14.08
C LEU A 344 1.59 -16.43 -14.55
N VAL A 345 0.88 -15.66 -15.37
CA VAL A 345 -0.31 -16.14 -16.08
C VAL A 345 -0.17 -15.96 -17.58
N GLY A 346 -0.91 -16.75 -18.37
CA GLY A 346 -0.93 -16.62 -19.84
C GLY A 346 -1.29 -15.21 -20.33
N GLN A 347 -2.08 -14.46 -19.54
CA GLN A 347 -2.39 -13.05 -19.81
C GLN A 347 -1.16 -12.13 -19.70
N ASP A 348 -0.18 -12.44 -18.83
CA ASP A 348 1.04 -11.65 -18.69
C ASP A 348 1.90 -11.76 -19.95
N LEU A 349 1.98 -12.96 -20.53
CA LEU A 349 2.71 -13.25 -21.76
C LEU A 349 1.99 -12.66 -22.99
N LYS A 350 0.68 -12.89 -23.11
CA LYS A 350 -0.18 -12.34 -24.17
C LYS A 350 -0.34 -10.81 -24.12
N GLY A 351 0.09 -10.17 -23.03
CA GLY A 351 0.15 -8.71 -22.88
C GLY A 351 1.43 -8.08 -23.44
N LEU A 352 2.46 -8.88 -23.75
CA LEU A 352 3.72 -8.43 -24.34
C LEU A 352 3.67 -8.53 -25.87
N PRO A 353 4.42 -7.68 -26.60
CA PRO A 353 4.52 -7.74 -28.06
C PRO A 353 5.49 -8.85 -28.50
N LEU A 354 5.17 -10.10 -28.17
CA LEU A 354 5.94 -11.29 -28.54
C LEU A 354 5.23 -12.00 -29.71
N PRO A 355 5.90 -12.28 -30.85
CA PRO A 355 5.29 -12.98 -31.98
C PRO A 355 4.86 -14.41 -31.62
N ASP A 356 5.72 -15.13 -30.91
CA ASP A 356 5.49 -16.49 -30.42
C ASP A 356 5.93 -16.60 -28.94
N PRO A 357 5.03 -16.30 -27.98
CA PRO A 357 5.33 -16.41 -26.56
C PRO A 357 5.38 -17.86 -26.07
N GLU A 358 4.79 -18.81 -26.80
CA GLU A 358 4.79 -20.24 -26.46
C GLU A 358 6.19 -20.81 -26.71
N HIS A 359 6.71 -20.64 -27.93
CA HIS A 359 8.05 -21.11 -28.29
C HIS A 359 9.16 -20.44 -27.47
N LEU A 360 9.09 -19.13 -27.24
CA LEU A 360 10.11 -18.41 -26.48
C LEU A 360 10.17 -18.82 -25.00
N VAL A 361 9.02 -19.12 -24.38
CA VAL A 361 8.99 -19.70 -23.03
C VAL A 361 9.55 -21.13 -23.04
N GLY A 362 9.25 -21.92 -24.08
CA GLY A 362 9.85 -23.23 -24.30
C GLY A 362 11.39 -23.18 -24.29
N GLN A 363 11.98 -22.30 -25.09
CA GLN A 363 13.45 -22.13 -25.13
C GLN A 363 14.05 -21.76 -23.76
N LEU A 364 13.37 -20.90 -22.98
CA LEU A 364 13.84 -20.52 -21.63
C LEU A 364 13.79 -21.69 -20.63
N VAL A 365 12.85 -22.61 -20.79
CA VAL A 365 12.76 -23.85 -20.00
C VAL A 365 13.80 -24.87 -20.46
N GLU A 366 13.95 -25.05 -21.79
CA GLU A 366 14.91 -25.99 -22.39
C GLU A 366 16.37 -25.66 -22.05
N CYS A 367 16.73 -24.36 -21.99
CA CYS A 367 18.06 -23.93 -21.56
C CYS A 367 18.26 -23.90 -20.04
N GLY A 368 17.26 -24.30 -19.24
CA GLY A 368 17.34 -24.37 -17.78
C GLY A 368 17.35 -23.02 -17.06
N TRP A 369 17.04 -21.91 -17.76
CA TRP A 369 16.98 -20.58 -17.13
C TRP A 369 15.65 -20.33 -16.41
N LEU A 370 14.56 -20.95 -16.88
CA LEU A 370 13.21 -20.82 -16.33
C LEU A 370 12.66 -22.18 -15.89
N ASP A 371 12.38 -22.34 -14.60
CA ASP A 371 11.55 -23.43 -14.09
C ASP A 371 10.06 -23.03 -14.20
N ILE A 372 9.20 -23.97 -14.60
CA ILE A 372 7.74 -23.79 -14.56
C ILE A 372 7.05 -24.98 -13.87
N ALA A 373 6.01 -24.70 -13.08
CA ALA A 373 5.17 -25.72 -12.47
C ALA A 373 4.05 -26.14 -13.44
N GLY A 374 4.33 -27.13 -14.29
CA GLY A 374 3.42 -27.62 -15.33
C GLY A 374 4.06 -27.58 -16.71
N THR A 375 3.26 -27.60 -17.77
CA THR A 375 3.73 -27.42 -19.16
C THR A 375 3.63 -25.96 -19.63
N VAL A 376 4.29 -25.66 -20.76
CA VAL A 376 4.18 -24.33 -21.41
C VAL A 376 2.73 -24.06 -21.84
N ASP A 377 2.04 -25.05 -22.39
CA ASP A 377 0.62 -24.96 -22.77
C ASP A 377 -0.28 -24.63 -21.56
N GLU A 378 -0.03 -25.29 -20.42
CA GLU A 378 -0.75 -25.04 -19.17
C GLU A 378 -0.52 -23.61 -18.66
N LEU A 379 0.73 -23.12 -18.70
CA LEU A 379 1.07 -21.74 -18.40
C LEU A 379 0.38 -20.75 -19.33
N ILE A 380 0.31 -21.03 -20.63
CA ILE A 380 -0.31 -20.16 -21.63
C ILE A 380 -1.85 -20.17 -21.51
N ALA A 381 -2.43 -21.28 -21.06
CA ALA A 381 -3.85 -21.41 -20.73
C ALA A 381 -4.24 -20.90 -19.33
N SER A 382 -3.26 -20.70 -18.44
CA SER A 382 -3.45 -20.30 -17.04
C SER A 382 -4.13 -18.94 -16.88
N ARG A 383 -4.74 -18.73 -15.71
CA ARG A 383 -5.58 -17.56 -15.40
C ARG A 383 -5.21 -16.98 -14.02
N PRO A 384 -5.59 -15.73 -13.72
CA PRO A 384 -5.31 -15.10 -12.41
C PRO A 384 -5.76 -15.91 -11.19
N GLU A 385 -6.77 -16.77 -11.32
CA GLU A 385 -7.27 -17.63 -10.24
C GLU A 385 -6.43 -18.90 -10.02
N ASN A 386 -5.64 -19.31 -11.01
CA ASN A 386 -4.70 -20.43 -10.94
C ASN A 386 -3.41 -20.07 -11.69
N PRO A 387 -2.56 -19.20 -11.12
CA PRO A 387 -1.32 -18.78 -11.75
C PRO A 387 -0.27 -19.89 -11.71
N THR A 388 0.49 -20.02 -12.79
CA THR A 388 1.64 -20.93 -12.83
C THR A 388 2.76 -20.36 -11.97
N ARG A 389 3.27 -21.18 -11.05
CA ARG A 389 4.50 -20.87 -10.31
C ARG A 389 5.70 -21.00 -11.26
N ILE A 390 6.56 -20.00 -11.24
CA ILE A 390 7.82 -19.98 -12.02
C ILE A 390 9.03 -19.85 -11.08
N GLY A 391 10.18 -20.34 -11.52
CA GLY A 391 11.48 -20.18 -10.87
C GLY A 391 12.53 -19.71 -11.87
N VAL A 392 13.52 -18.94 -11.40
CA VAL A 392 14.74 -18.61 -12.14
C VAL A 392 15.89 -18.95 -11.19
N PRO A 393 16.60 -20.08 -11.39
CA PRO A 393 17.59 -20.58 -10.44
C PRO A 393 18.65 -19.54 -10.05
N SER A 394 19.20 -18.81 -11.04
CA SER A 394 20.21 -17.76 -10.86
C SER A 394 19.76 -16.53 -10.06
N LEU A 395 18.47 -16.43 -9.74
CA LEU A 395 17.89 -15.36 -8.92
C LEU A 395 17.44 -15.86 -7.53
N THR A 396 17.71 -17.13 -7.19
CA THR A 396 17.34 -17.75 -5.91
C THR A 396 18.44 -17.50 -4.88
N PRO A 397 18.18 -16.76 -3.79
CA PRO A 397 19.16 -16.59 -2.71
C PRO A 397 19.42 -17.91 -1.96
N ASP A 398 20.66 -18.14 -1.56
CA ASP A 398 21.08 -19.21 -0.66
C ASP A 398 21.81 -18.66 0.59
N GLU A 399 22.40 -19.52 1.42
CA GLU A 399 23.09 -19.09 2.66
C GLU A 399 24.45 -18.41 2.41
N SER A 400 25.02 -18.58 1.22
CA SER A 400 26.30 -18.02 0.78
C SER A 400 26.16 -16.85 -0.21
N ASP A 401 25.12 -16.84 -1.05
CA ASP A 401 24.81 -15.77 -1.99
C ASP A 401 23.40 -15.18 -1.70
N PRO A 402 23.28 -13.91 -1.27
CA PRO A 402 21.99 -13.25 -1.08
C PRO A 402 21.23 -12.97 -2.39
N GLY A 403 21.81 -13.30 -3.54
CA GLY A 403 21.29 -13.04 -4.88
C GLY A 403 21.61 -11.62 -5.38
N PRO A 404 21.43 -11.36 -6.68
CA PRO A 404 21.86 -10.10 -7.31
C PRO A 404 21.04 -8.86 -6.90
N PHE A 405 19.96 -9.02 -6.12
CA PHE A 405 19.03 -7.94 -5.80
C PHE A 405 18.69 -7.87 -4.30
N THR A 406 19.06 -6.76 -3.67
CA THR A 406 18.88 -6.52 -2.23
C THR A 406 17.54 -5.89 -1.84
N PHE A 407 16.59 -5.74 -2.78
CA PHE A 407 15.37 -4.95 -2.54
C PHE A 407 14.21 -5.74 -1.88
N GLY A 408 13.66 -5.16 -0.79
CA GLY A 408 12.65 -5.80 0.04
C GLY A 408 11.27 -6.00 -0.60
N ARG A 409 10.40 -6.79 0.07
CA ARG A 409 9.06 -7.23 -0.41
C ARG A 409 8.15 -6.13 -0.97
N LYS A 410 8.29 -4.89 -0.49
CA LYS A 410 7.50 -3.72 -0.94
C LYS A 410 7.99 -3.12 -2.25
N MET A 411 9.24 -3.37 -2.64
CA MET A 411 9.88 -2.74 -3.80
C MET A 411 9.58 -3.50 -5.10
N ARG A 412 9.75 -4.82 -5.09
CA ARG A 412 9.50 -5.71 -6.23
C ARG A 412 8.17 -5.44 -6.97
N PRO A 413 6.99 -5.33 -6.31
CA PRO A 413 5.74 -5.00 -7.01
C PRO A 413 5.69 -3.57 -7.57
N LYS A 414 6.43 -2.61 -7.00
CA LYS A 414 6.56 -1.25 -7.58
C LYS A 414 7.40 -1.28 -8.85
N LEU A 415 8.55 -1.95 -8.84
CA LEU A 415 9.44 -2.05 -10.01
C LEU A 415 8.75 -2.82 -11.15
N SER A 416 8.14 -3.97 -10.84
CA SER A 416 7.36 -4.75 -11.81
C SER A 416 6.18 -3.94 -12.37
N GLY A 417 5.42 -3.24 -11.50
CA GLY A 417 4.33 -2.37 -11.93
C GLY A 417 4.79 -1.15 -12.75
N TRP A 418 5.95 -0.58 -12.46
CA TRP A 418 6.58 0.48 -13.25
C TRP A 418 6.95 -0.01 -14.66
N ALA A 419 7.67 -1.13 -14.77
CA ALA A 419 8.05 -1.68 -16.07
C ALA A 419 6.81 -2.06 -16.90
N GLN A 420 5.79 -2.67 -16.28
CA GLN A 420 4.49 -2.91 -16.92
C GLN A 420 3.82 -1.63 -17.46
N ARG A 421 4.03 -0.48 -16.82
CA ARG A 421 3.48 0.81 -17.29
C ARG A 421 4.29 1.41 -18.44
N VAL A 422 5.61 1.24 -18.45
CA VAL A 422 6.48 1.64 -19.58
C VAL A 422 6.18 0.77 -20.80
N VAL A 423 6.32 -0.55 -20.66
CA VAL A 423 6.05 -1.53 -21.72
C VAL A 423 4.60 -1.45 -22.20
N GLY A 424 3.65 -1.32 -21.27
CA GLY A 424 2.21 -1.29 -21.55
C GLY A 424 1.63 0.06 -21.95
N GLU A 425 2.45 1.09 -22.22
CA GLU A 425 1.98 2.46 -22.45
C GLU A 425 1.06 2.58 -23.69
N LYS A 426 0.09 3.49 -23.62
CA LYS A 426 -1.02 3.67 -24.56
C LYS A 426 -0.59 4.02 -25.99
N LYS A 427 0.37 4.93 -26.22
CA LYS A 427 0.81 5.30 -27.59
C LYS A 427 1.61 4.18 -28.23
N LEU A 428 2.61 3.62 -27.53
CA LEU A 428 3.34 2.44 -28.01
C LEU A 428 2.41 1.25 -28.30
N ARG A 429 1.43 0.97 -27.41
CA ARG A 429 0.46 -0.11 -27.64
C ARG A 429 -0.45 0.16 -28.83
N LYS A 430 -0.90 1.41 -29.04
CA LYS A 430 -1.70 1.80 -30.21
C LYS A 430 -0.92 1.67 -31.52
N ALA A 431 0.34 2.07 -31.52
CA ALA A 431 1.25 1.94 -32.66
C ALA A 431 1.75 0.49 -32.89
N LYS A 432 1.31 -0.48 -32.08
CA LYS A 432 1.71 -1.90 -32.14
C LYS A 432 3.23 -2.11 -32.15
N THR A 433 3.99 -1.26 -31.46
CA THR A 433 5.45 -1.36 -31.46
C THR A 433 5.92 -2.69 -30.84
N ALA A 434 6.93 -3.30 -31.47
CA ALA A 434 7.50 -4.59 -31.09
C ALA A 434 8.36 -4.50 -29.81
N ALA A 435 8.98 -5.61 -29.42
CA ALA A 435 9.72 -5.73 -28.16
C ALA A 435 10.90 -4.74 -28.06
N ASP A 436 11.61 -4.57 -29.18
CA ASP A 436 12.69 -3.62 -29.43
C ASP A 436 12.39 -2.18 -28.93
N ALA A 437 11.22 -1.63 -29.27
CA ALA A 437 10.79 -0.30 -28.86
C ALA A 437 10.31 -0.22 -27.41
N ARG A 438 9.82 -1.34 -26.83
CA ARG A 438 9.49 -1.39 -25.39
C ARG A 438 10.75 -1.41 -24.55
N LEU A 439 11.77 -2.12 -25.03
CA LEU A 439 13.10 -2.11 -24.48
C LEU A 439 13.66 -0.69 -24.53
N LEU A 440 13.78 -0.05 -25.71
CA LEU A 440 14.35 1.30 -25.76
C LEU A 440 13.60 2.28 -24.83
N ALA A 441 12.27 2.20 -24.76
CA ALA A 441 11.48 3.00 -23.83
C ALA A 441 11.82 2.75 -22.33
N LEU A 442 12.17 1.52 -21.93
CA LEU A 442 12.67 1.19 -20.58
C LEU A 442 14.07 1.76 -20.32
N ALA A 443 15.00 1.61 -21.26
CA ALA A 443 16.36 2.15 -21.13
C ALA A 443 16.33 3.67 -20.93
N LEU A 444 15.68 4.38 -21.87
CA LEU A 444 15.57 5.84 -21.84
C LEU A 444 14.81 6.33 -20.60
N ALA A 445 13.81 5.59 -20.11
CA ALA A 445 13.14 5.92 -18.85
C ALA A 445 14.08 5.87 -17.62
N THR A 446 15.24 5.20 -17.69
CA THR A 446 16.20 5.09 -16.57
C THR A 446 17.50 5.88 -16.74
N GLY A 447 17.72 6.47 -17.91
CA GLY A 447 18.92 7.25 -18.26
C GLY A 447 18.63 8.73 -18.51
N VAL A 448 17.91 9.39 -17.60
CA VAL A 448 17.47 10.79 -17.77
C VAL A 448 17.74 11.67 -16.56
N SER A 449 17.85 12.99 -16.78
CA SER A 449 17.87 14.01 -15.73
C SER A 449 16.49 14.18 -15.04
N LEU A 450 16.43 15.05 -14.03
CA LEU A 450 15.18 15.42 -13.36
C LEU A 450 14.17 16.12 -14.29
N ASP A 451 14.64 16.75 -15.37
CA ASP A 451 13.81 17.43 -16.37
C ASP A 451 13.59 16.59 -17.64
N GLY A 452 13.96 15.31 -17.58
CA GLY A 452 13.71 14.34 -18.63
C GLY A 452 14.69 14.37 -19.80
N GLN A 453 15.75 15.16 -19.74
CA GLN A 453 16.82 15.14 -20.77
C GLN A 453 17.58 13.81 -20.68
N LEU A 454 17.98 13.25 -21.81
CA LEU A 454 18.77 12.02 -21.87
C LEU A 454 20.20 12.27 -21.35
N GLY A 455 20.70 11.35 -20.52
CA GLY A 455 22.02 11.47 -19.88
C GLY A 455 22.03 12.37 -18.63
N PRO A 456 23.16 12.40 -17.89
CA PRO A 456 23.39 13.39 -16.85
C PRO A 456 23.45 14.79 -17.49
N GLU A 457 22.77 15.78 -16.91
CA GLU A 457 22.73 17.18 -17.39
C GLU A 457 22.41 17.38 -18.89
N GLY A 458 21.85 16.37 -19.57
CA GLY A 458 21.59 16.42 -21.02
C GLY A 458 22.76 16.02 -21.91
N GLU A 459 23.86 15.49 -21.37
CA GLU A 459 25.03 14.99 -22.14
C GLU A 459 24.69 13.85 -23.12
N GLY A 460 23.51 13.23 -22.97
CA GLY A 460 23.02 12.13 -23.81
C GLY A 460 23.40 10.74 -23.31
N LEU A 461 23.01 9.73 -24.08
CA LEU A 461 23.25 8.32 -23.79
C LEU A 461 24.05 7.65 -24.91
N PRO A 462 25.10 6.86 -24.60
CA PRO A 462 25.93 6.24 -25.63
C PRO A 462 25.14 5.21 -26.46
N LEU A 463 25.18 5.36 -27.78
CA LEU A 463 24.41 4.54 -28.74
C LEU A 463 24.74 3.05 -28.61
N GLU A 464 26.02 2.69 -28.50
CA GLU A 464 26.42 1.28 -28.41
C GLU A 464 25.93 0.61 -27.12
N ALA A 465 25.86 1.36 -26.01
CA ALA A 465 25.27 0.85 -24.78
C ALA A 465 23.76 0.65 -24.95
N LEU A 466 23.05 1.57 -25.62
CA LEU A 466 21.62 1.43 -25.91
C LEU A 466 21.32 0.28 -26.88
N ALA A 467 22.12 0.10 -27.93
CA ALA A 467 21.98 -0.97 -28.92
C ALA A 467 22.21 -2.34 -28.28
N SER A 468 23.36 -2.50 -27.60
CA SER A 468 23.68 -3.69 -26.81
C SER A 468 22.59 -3.97 -25.76
N TRP A 469 22.13 -2.95 -25.04
CA TRP A 469 21.08 -3.10 -24.03
C TRP A 469 19.74 -3.52 -24.65
N CYS A 470 19.35 -2.99 -25.82
CA CYS A 470 18.13 -3.39 -26.52
C CYS A 470 18.25 -4.74 -27.27
N ALA A 471 19.45 -5.31 -27.38
CA ALA A 471 19.76 -6.48 -28.20
C ALA A 471 19.46 -6.27 -29.70
N VAL A 472 19.84 -5.09 -30.22
CA VAL A 472 19.71 -4.67 -31.62
C VAL A 472 21.03 -4.08 -32.14
N THR A 473 21.16 -3.90 -33.45
CA THR A 473 22.29 -3.19 -34.06
C THR A 473 22.15 -1.65 -33.89
N PRO A 474 23.25 -0.88 -34.00
CA PRO A 474 23.19 0.58 -33.98
C PRO A 474 22.31 1.18 -35.09
N ALA A 475 22.20 0.54 -36.25
CA ALA A 475 21.31 0.98 -37.34
C ALA A 475 19.83 0.83 -36.96
N GLU A 476 19.43 -0.33 -36.44
CA GLU A 476 18.07 -0.58 -35.94
C GLU A 476 17.72 0.33 -34.76
N LEU A 477 18.70 0.73 -33.95
CA LEU A 477 18.52 1.71 -32.87
C LEU A 477 18.07 3.08 -33.39
N LEU A 478 18.53 3.53 -34.57
CA LEU A 478 18.08 4.80 -35.15
C LEU A 478 16.60 4.72 -35.56
N GLU A 479 16.20 3.63 -36.22
CA GLU A 479 14.78 3.38 -36.54
C GLU A 479 13.90 3.27 -35.28
N LEU A 480 14.45 2.82 -34.16
CA LEU A 480 13.76 2.80 -32.86
C LEU A 480 13.58 4.21 -32.29
N VAL A 481 14.60 5.06 -32.39
CA VAL A 481 14.53 6.47 -31.96
C VAL A 481 13.48 7.23 -32.78
N ASP A 482 13.42 7.01 -34.10
CA ASP A 482 12.38 7.59 -34.96
C ASP A 482 10.98 7.08 -34.57
N ARG A 483 10.83 5.77 -34.30
CA ARG A 483 9.56 5.18 -33.81
C ARG A 483 9.15 5.74 -32.45
N LEU A 484 10.08 6.00 -31.54
CA LEU A 484 9.80 6.63 -30.25
C LEU A 484 9.45 8.12 -30.38
N THR A 485 10.07 8.83 -31.31
CA THR A 485 9.73 10.23 -31.63
C THR A 485 8.33 10.32 -32.25
N ALA A 486 8.02 9.49 -33.24
CA ALA A 486 6.70 9.41 -33.88
C ALA A 486 5.57 8.97 -32.92
N THR A 487 5.90 8.24 -31.84
CA THR A 487 4.96 7.90 -30.77
C THR A 487 4.93 8.92 -29.63
N ASP A 488 5.54 10.10 -29.80
CA ASP A 488 5.59 11.20 -28.82
C ASP A 488 6.16 10.72 -27.47
N TRP A 489 7.17 9.86 -27.52
CA TRP A 489 7.96 9.43 -26.38
C TRP A 489 9.17 10.32 -26.16
N LEU A 490 9.78 10.74 -27.27
CA LEU A 490 10.92 11.63 -27.33
C LEU A 490 10.57 12.93 -28.06
N THR A 491 11.25 13.99 -27.67
CA THR A 491 11.30 15.31 -28.33
C THR A 491 12.74 15.82 -28.26
N GLU A 492 13.05 16.92 -28.96
CA GLU A 492 14.37 17.56 -28.96
C GLU A 492 15.52 16.60 -29.35
N VAL A 493 15.21 15.55 -30.12
CA VAL A 493 16.15 14.47 -30.44
C VAL A 493 17.25 14.95 -31.38
N ALA A 494 18.50 14.70 -31.01
CA ALA A 494 19.64 14.79 -31.90
C ALA A 494 20.58 13.60 -31.67
N VAL A 495 21.04 13.01 -32.77
CA VAL A 495 21.92 11.83 -32.78
C VAL A 495 23.27 12.26 -33.35
N THR A 496 24.34 11.94 -32.63
CA THR A 496 25.72 12.02 -33.12
C THR A 496 26.23 10.60 -33.44
N ASP A 497 27.44 10.48 -33.97
CA ASP A 497 28.05 9.17 -34.29
C ASP A 497 28.15 8.22 -33.07
N THR A 498 28.08 8.73 -31.84
CA THR A 498 28.28 7.95 -30.61
C THR A 498 27.22 8.14 -29.54
N VAL A 499 26.39 9.20 -29.60
CA VAL A 499 25.48 9.59 -28.51
C VAL A 499 24.10 9.98 -29.03
N LEU A 500 23.06 9.49 -28.32
CA LEU A 500 21.68 9.95 -28.44
C LEU A 500 21.41 11.05 -27.40
N THR A 501 21.11 12.26 -27.86
CA THR A 501 20.59 13.36 -27.03
C THR A 501 19.11 13.58 -27.31
N GLY A 502 18.41 14.23 -26.38
CA GLY A 502 16.99 14.55 -26.49
C GLY A 502 16.30 14.60 -25.14
N ARG A 503 14.96 14.61 -25.14
CA ARG A 503 14.14 14.69 -23.92
C ARG A 503 12.93 13.75 -23.99
N LEU A 504 12.60 13.13 -22.85
CA LEU A 504 11.30 12.48 -22.65
C LEU A 504 10.18 13.53 -22.66
N THR A 505 9.07 13.24 -23.37
CA THR A 505 7.92 14.15 -23.35
C THR A 505 7.23 14.18 -21.99
N GLU A 506 6.61 15.31 -21.63
CA GLU A 506 5.81 15.50 -20.40
C GLU A 506 4.84 14.35 -20.10
N ARG A 507 4.30 13.74 -21.15
CA ARG A 507 3.38 12.60 -21.08
C ARG A 507 3.99 11.34 -20.48
N VAL A 508 5.28 11.09 -20.74
CA VAL A 508 6.01 9.90 -20.27
C VAL A 508 7.02 10.22 -19.16
N LEU A 509 7.27 11.50 -18.88
CA LEU A 509 8.11 11.96 -17.78
C LEU A 509 7.70 11.40 -16.39
N PRO A 510 6.41 11.16 -16.06
CA PRO A 510 6.00 10.41 -14.86
C PRO A 510 6.49 8.95 -14.78
N LEU A 511 6.93 8.37 -15.91
CA LEU A 511 7.53 7.03 -15.98
C LEU A 511 9.05 7.06 -15.77
N SER A 512 9.68 8.24 -15.68
CA SER A 512 11.13 8.36 -15.55
C SER A 512 11.66 7.91 -14.17
N CYS A 513 12.90 7.43 -14.19
CA CYS A 513 13.74 7.10 -13.07
C CYS A 513 15.04 7.94 -13.18
N PRO A 514 15.03 9.20 -12.70
CA PRO A 514 16.16 10.10 -12.85
C PRO A 514 17.51 9.53 -12.41
N LEU A 515 18.56 9.97 -13.09
CA LEU A 515 19.95 9.90 -12.65
C LEU A 515 20.11 10.82 -11.42
N THR A 516 21.01 10.46 -10.50
CA THR A 516 21.19 11.10 -9.18
C THR A 516 22.63 11.06 -8.75
#